data_AF-A0AA38FKC9-F1
#
_entry.id   AF-A0AA38FKC9-F1
#
_cell.length_a   1.000
_cell.length_b   1.000
_cell.length_c   1.000
_cell.angle_alpha   90.00
_cell.angle_beta   90.00
_cell.angle_gamma   90.00
#
_symmetry.space_group_name_H-M   'P 1'
#
loop_
_entity.id
_entity.type
_entity.pdbx_description
1 polymer ?
#
loop_
_entity_poly.entity_id
_entity_poly.type
_entity_poly.pdbx_seq_one_letter_code
_entity_poly.pdbx_strand_id
1 'polypeptide(L)'
;YALALDMTAREIQAPAKAAGLPWTVAKGYDTFTPISSVILKSKVPNPDNLELWLKVDDQIKQRGSTKDMIFKIPYLMSHISSIMTLFEGDVILT
;
A
#
# COMPACT_ATOMS: atom_id res chain seq x y z
N TYR A 1 -2.61 -0.66 12.02
CA TYR A 1 -2.39 0.07 10.76
C TYR A 1 -0.97 0.62 10.75
N ALA A 2 -0.44 0.93 9.59
CA ALA A 2 0.79 1.69 9.42
C ALA A 2 0.65 2.49 8.12
N LEU A 3 1.36 3.61 8.03
CA LEU A 3 1.51 4.33 6.77
C LEU A 3 2.72 3.75 6.05
N ALA A 4 2.56 3.40 4.78
CA ALA A 4 3.64 2.81 3.98
C ALA A 4 3.77 3.51 2.64
N LEU A 5 4.97 3.46 2.06
CA LEU A 5 5.22 3.83 0.68
C LEU A 5 5.43 2.56 -0.13
N ASP A 6 4.65 2.41 -1.20
CA ASP A 6 4.84 1.38 -2.22
C ASP A 6 5.83 1.91 -3.26
N MET A 7 7.12 1.89 -2.92
CA MET A 7 8.17 2.38 -3.81
C MET A 7 8.18 1.54 -5.08
N THR A 8 8.34 2.21 -6.21
CA THR A 8 8.25 1.55 -7.52
C THR A 8 9.32 2.07 -8.45
N ALA A 9 10.17 1.18 -8.96
CA ALA A 9 11.07 1.45 -10.07
C ALA A 9 10.27 1.47 -11.38
N ARG A 10 9.71 2.62 -11.75
CA ARG A 10 8.77 2.74 -12.87
C ARG A 10 9.41 2.42 -14.21
N GLU A 11 10.69 2.73 -14.36
CA GLU A 11 11.55 2.40 -15.49
C GLU A 11 11.73 0.89 -15.68
N ILE A 12 11.63 0.10 -14.61
CA ILE A 12 11.67 -1.37 -14.67
C ILE A 12 10.26 -1.94 -14.84
N GLN A 13 9.27 -1.37 -14.16
CA GLN A 13 7.90 -1.88 -14.18
C GLN A 13 7.26 -1.78 -15.58
N ALA A 14 7.47 -0.67 -16.28
CA ALA A 14 6.86 -0.42 -17.58
C ALA A 14 7.25 -1.47 -18.65
N PRO A 15 8.54 -1.76 -18.89
CA PRO A 15 8.93 -2.81 -19.83
C PRO A 15 8.52 -4.21 -19.35
N ALA A 16 8.61 -4.50 -18.03
CA ALA A 16 8.15 -5.79 -17.49
C ALA A 16 6.66 -6.03 -17.79
N LYS A 17 5.81 -5.01 -17.60
CA LYS A 17 4.39 -5.07 -17.96
C LYS A 17 4.19 -5.28 -19.46
N ALA A 18 4.91 -4.57 -20.32
CA ALA A 18 4.79 -4.69 -21.77
C ALA A 18 5.19 -6.08 -22.28
N ALA A 19 6.16 -6.71 -21.63
CA ALA A 19 6.64 -8.04 -21.96
C ALA A 19 5.91 -9.19 -21.22
N GLY A 20 4.91 -8.89 -20.38
CA GLY A 20 4.20 -9.90 -19.58
C GLY A 20 5.07 -10.58 -18.51
N LEU A 21 6.12 -9.90 -18.04
CA LEU A 21 7.07 -10.42 -17.05
C LEU A 21 6.64 -10.08 -15.62
N PRO A 22 7.12 -10.85 -14.61
CA PRO A 22 6.88 -10.55 -13.20
C PRO A 22 7.35 -9.16 -12.78
N TRP A 23 6.67 -8.57 -11.81
CA TRP A 23 7.00 -7.23 -11.29
C TRP A 23 7.93 -7.26 -10.07
N THR A 24 8.40 -8.44 -9.65
CA THR A 24 9.20 -8.63 -8.44
C THR A 24 10.35 -7.63 -8.31
N VAL A 25 11.11 -7.41 -9.39
CA VAL A 25 12.23 -6.45 -9.38
C VAL A 25 11.75 -5.00 -9.25
N ALA A 26 10.63 -4.64 -9.87
CA ALA A 26 10.12 -3.27 -9.83
C ALA A 26 9.41 -2.91 -8.51
N LYS A 27 9.08 -3.91 -7.67
CA LYS A 27 8.23 -3.78 -6.48
C LYS A 27 8.81 -4.37 -5.20
N GLY A 28 9.86 -5.18 -5.28
CA GLY A 28 10.36 -6.00 -4.18
C GLY A 28 11.85 -5.90 -3.94
N TYR A 29 12.51 -4.81 -4.36
CA TYR A 29 13.88 -4.53 -3.94
C TYR A 29 13.96 -4.24 -2.44
N ASP A 30 15.14 -4.41 -1.86
CA ASP A 30 15.42 -3.97 -0.51
C ASP A 30 15.00 -2.51 -0.33
N THR A 31 14.39 -2.20 0.82
CA THR A 31 13.88 -0.87 1.19
C THR A 31 12.65 -0.36 0.41
N PHE A 32 12.04 -1.16 -0.49
CA PHE A 32 10.88 -0.69 -1.28
C PHE A 32 9.55 -0.55 -0.53
N THR A 33 9.54 -0.90 0.76
CA THR A 33 8.39 -0.65 1.64
C THR A 33 8.81 0.15 2.88
N PRO A 34 9.19 1.44 2.75
CA PRO A 34 9.27 2.32 3.90
C PRO A 34 7.93 2.32 4.63
N ILE A 35 7.93 1.95 5.91
CA ILE A 35 6.73 1.75 6.71
C ILE A 35 6.87 2.44 8.07
N SER A 36 5.81 3.11 8.51
CA SER A 36 5.77 3.81 9.80
C SER A 36 5.77 2.83 10.97
N SER A 37 5.95 3.38 12.17
CA SER A 37 5.58 2.65 13.40
C SER A 37 4.12 2.18 13.36
N VAL A 38 3.83 1.07 14.04
CA VAL A 38 2.48 0.55 14.17
C VAL A 38 1.56 1.55 14.85
N ILE A 39 0.42 1.80 14.22
CA ILE A 39 -0.70 2.57 14.75
C ILE A 39 -1.76 1.58 15.24
N LEU A 40 -2.04 1.62 16.53
CA LEU A 40 -3.06 0.77 17.16
C LEU A 40 -4.43 1.01 16.54
N LYS A 41 -5.21 -0.07 16.37
CA LYS A 41 -6.57 0.00 15.82
C LYS A 41 -7.46 0.98 16.58
N SER A 42 -7.33 1.07 17.90
CA SER A 42 -8.08 2.01 18.75
C SER A 42 -7.83 3.49 18.40
N LYS A 43 -6.69 3.82 17.80
CA LYS A 43 -6.37 5.18 17.34
C LYS A 43 -6.95 5.51 15.96
N VAL A 44 -7.55 4.53 15.28
CA VAL A 44 -8.12 4.64 13.93
C VAL A 44 -9.55 4.10 13.95
N PRO A 45 -10.51 4.86 14.53
CA PRO A 45 -11.88 4.38 14.71
C PRO A 45 -12.63 4.22 13.38
N ASN A 46 -12.28 5.00 12.35
CA ASN A 46 -12.87 4.89 11.02
C ASN A 46 -11.77 4.87 9.95
N PRO A 47 -11.29 3.69 9.53
CA PRO A 47 -10.23 3.58 8.53
C PRO A 47 -10.70 3.93 7.10
N ASP A 48 -12.01 3.94 6.84
CA ASP A 48 -12.59 4.31 5.54
C ASP A 48 -12.76 5.84 5.38
N ASN A 49 -12.27 6.64 6.34
CA ASN A 49 -12.30 8.10 6.27
C ASN A 49 -11.05 8.72 6.90
N LEU A 50 -9.90 8.44 6.30
CA LEU A 50 -8.61 9.01 6.65
C LEU A 50 -8.10 9.86 5.49
N GLU A 51 -7.52 11.01 5.80
CA GLU A 51 -6.74 11.78 4.83
C GLU A 51 -5.28 11.30 4.87
N LEU A 52 -4.75 10.93 3.71
CA LEU A 52 -3.34 10.61 3.50
C LEU A 52 -2.70 11.73 2.69
N TRP A 53 -1.46 12.08 3.03
CA TRP A 53 -0.69 13.06 2.26
C TRP A 53 0.80 12.73 2.28
N LEU A 54 1.50 13.18 1.25
CA LEU A 54 2.94 13.02 1.08
C LEU A 54 3.55 14.31 0.54
N LYS A 55 4.68 14.72 1.15
CA LYS A 55 5.50 15.83 0.68
C LYS A 55 6.86 15.33 0.18
N VAL A 56 7.39 16.04 -0.80
CA VAL A 56 8.79 15.95 -1.24
C VAL A 56 9.32 17.37 -1.25
N ASP A 57 10.40 17.62 -0.51
CA ASP A 57 10.98 18.96 -0.34
C ASP A 57 9.92 20.00 0.04
N ASP A 58 9.15 19.69 1.08
CA ASP A 58 8.02 20.47 1.61
C ASP A 58 6.82 20.70 0.67
N GLN A 59 6.88 20.23 -0.57
CA GLN A 59 5.81 20.35 -1.54
C GLN A 59 4.89 19.12 -1.50
N ILE A 60 3.59 19.34 -1.37
CA ILE A 60 2.59 18.25 -1.46
C ILE A 60 2.64 17.63 -2.86
N LYS A 61 2.90 16.32 -2.94
CA LYS A 61 2.87 15.54 -4.18
C LYS A 61 1.68 14.58 -4.24
N GLN A 62 1.20 14.12 -3.08
CA GLN A 62 0.00 13.30 -2.98
C GLN A 62 -0.86 13.77 -1.83
N ARG A 63 -2.17 13.75 -2.04
CA ARG A 63 -3.19 13.98 -1.02
C ARG A 63 -4.46 13.24 -1.46
N GLY A 64 -5.07 12.45 -0.58
CA GLY A 64 -6.25 11.67 -0.91
C GLY A 64 -6.99 11.15 0.32
N SER A 65 -8.21 10.67 0.13
CA SER A 65 -9.03 10.13 1.21
C SER A 65 -9.26 8.64 1.03
N THR A 66 -9.22 7.86 2.12
CA THR A 66 -9.60 6.44 2.09
C THR A 66 -11.10 6.22 1.82
N LYS A 67 -11.92 7.29 1.86
CA LYS A 67 -13.30 7.26 1.35
C LYS A 67 -13.36 6.89 -0.13
N ASP A 68 -12.36 7.29 -0.88
CA ASP A 68 -12.29 7.15 -2.33
C ASP A 68 -11.84 5.73 -2.77
N MET A 69 -11.50 4.86 -1.82
CA MET A 69 -11.19 3.46 -2.11
C MET A 69 -12.39 2.77 -2.78
N ILE A 70 -12.14 2.21 -3.97
CA ILE A 70 -13.10 1.41 -4.75
C ILE A 70 -13.54 0.18 -3.95
N PHE A 71 -12.59 -0.50 -3.31
CA PHE A 71 -12.84 -1.68 -2.47
C PHE A 71 -12.50 -1.36 -1.01
N LYS A 72 -13.41 -1.63 -0.08
CA LYS A 72 -13.19 -1.38 1.35
C LYS A 72 -12.30 -2.46 1.97
N ILE A 73 -11.65 -2.11 3.09
CA ILE A 73 -10.68 -2.98 3.77
C ILE A 73 -11.25 -4.39 4.07
N PRO A 74 -12.50 -4.56 4.57
CA PRO A 74 -13.03 -5.90 4.81
C PRO A 74 -13.12 -6.77 3.55
N TYR A 75 -13.45 -6.15 2.40
CA TYR A 75 -13.50 -6.85 1.11
C TYR A 75 -12.10 -7.28 0.67
N LEU A 76 -11.12 -6.36 0.75
CA LEU A 76 -9.73 -6.66 0.40
C LEU A 76 -9.16 -7.80 1.25
N MET A 77 -9.38 -7.78 2.57
CA MET A 77 -8.97 -8.85 3.47
C MET A 77 -9.61 -10.19 3.09
N SER A 78 -10.93 -10.22 2.86
CA SER A 78 -11.63 -11.43 2.45
C SER A 78 -11.09 -11.98 1.13
N HIS A 79 -10.90 -11.12 0.13
CA HIS A 79 -10.44 -11.53 -1.19
C HIS A 79 -9.02 -12.09 -1.14
N ILE A 80 -8.08 -11.36 -0.54
CA ILE A 80 -6.68 -11.79 -0.43
C ILE A 80 -6.58 -13.11 0.33
N SER A 81 -7.31 -13.24 1.46
CA SER A 81 -7.29 -14.46 2.28
C SER A 81 -7.85 -15.71 1.58
N SER A 82 -8.67 -15.55 0.54
CA SER A 82 -9.14 -16.67 -0.29
C SER A 82 -8.10 -17.17 -1.30
N ILE A 83 -7.05 -16.40 -1.56
CA ILE A 83 -5.97 -16.71 -2.51
C ILE A 83 -4.72 -17.17 -1.77
N MET A 84 -4.35 -16.48 -0.69
CA MET A 84 -3.18 -16.77 0.14
C MET A 84 -3.52 -16.60 1.62
N THR A 85 -3.03 -17.51 2.47
CA THR A 85 -3.22 -17.43 3.91
C THR A 85 -2.53 -16.19 4.48
N LEU A 86 -3.23 -15.44 5.33
CA LEU A 86 -2.67 -14.31 6.08
C LEU A 86 -2.25 -14.78 7.48
N PHE A 87 -0.99 -14.55 7.85
CA PHE A 87 -0.44 -14.83 9.16
C PHE A 87 -0.42 -13.59 10.05
N GLU A 88 -0.24 -13.80 11.36
CA GLU A 88 -0.02 -12.70 12.29
C GLU A 88 1.24 -11.92 11.89
N GLY A 89 1.10 -10.60 11.79
CA GLY A 89 2.18 -9.71 11.35
C GLY A 89 2.17 -9.38 9.86
N ASP A 90 1.39 -10.08 9.04
CA ASP A 90 1.24 -9.74 7.62
C ASP A 90 0.60 -8.37 7.44
N VAL A 91 1.05 -7.66 6.40
CA VAL A 91 0.59 -6.29 6.08
C VAL A 91 0.07 -6.25 4.64
N ILE A 92 -1.07 -5.59 4.45
CA ILE A 92 -1.66 -5.32 3.14
C ILE A 92 -1.58 -3.82 2.89
N LEU A 93 -0.92 -3.42 1.80
CA LEU A 93 -1.00 -2.06 1.28
C LEU A 93 -2.26 -1.94 0.43
N THR A 94 -3.05 -0.88 0.66
CA THR A 94 -4.42 -0.73 0.14
C THR A 94 -4.61 0.53 -0.67
#